data_AF-K1SX87-F1
#
_entry.id   AF-K1SX87-F1
#
_cell.length_a   1.000
_cell.length_b   1.000
_cell.length_c   1.000
_cell.angle_alpha   90.00
_cell.angle_beta   90.00
_cell.angle_gamma   90.00
#
_symmetry.space_group_name_H-M   'P 1'
#
loop_
_entity.id
_entity.type
_entity.pdbx_description
1 polymer ?
#
loop_
_entity_poly.entity_id
_entity_poly.type
_entity_poly.pdbx_seq_one_letter_code
_entity_poly.pdbx_strand_id
1 'polypeptide(L)' 'MSYETYRVADLIDEIAMGPFGSNIKVSCFVDSGVPVLNGSNLEGFSLSEKAFRFVTKEKADSLNKANAHRGD' A
#
# COMPACT_ATOMS: atom_id res chain seq x y z
N MET A 1 -16.50 -19.50 -21.92
CA MET A 1 -16.94 -18.35 -21.11
C MET A 1 -16.58 -17.09 -21.88
N SER A 2 -17.54 -16.20 -22.12
CA SER A 2 -17.28 -14.85 -22.62
C SER A 2 -17.16 -13.92 -21.43
N TYR A 3 -16.14 -13.07 -21.42
CA TYR A 3 -15.96 -12.02 -20.43
C TYR A 3 -16.19 -10.68 -21.10
N GLU A 4 -16.89 -9.79 -20.41
CA GLU A 4 -17.01 -8.39 -20.80
C GLU A 4 -15.69 -7.67 -20.51
N THR A 5 -15.26 -6.81 -21.42
CA THR A 5 -14.02 -6.02 -21.26
C THR A 5 -14.38 -4.59 -20.88
N TYR A 6 -13.78 -4.10 -19.81
CA TYR A 6 -13.96 -2.72 -19.33
C TYR A 6 -12.61 -2.01 -19.25
N ARG A 7 -12.61 -0.68 -19.35
CA ARG A 7 -11.42 0.09 -18.98
C ARG A 7 -11.39 0.17 -17.46
N VAL A 8 -10.20 0.03 -16.87
CA VAL A 8 -10.02 0.15 -15.42
C VAL A 8 -10.58 1.48 -14.90
N ALA A 9 -10.38 2.57 -15.65
CA ALA A 9 -10.88 3.91 -15.32
C ALA A 9 -12.42 4.03 -15.27
N ASP A 10 -13.16 3.08 -15.86
CA ASP A 10 -14.62 3.06 -15.78
C ASP A 10 -15.12 2.35 -14.51
N LEU A 11 -14.22 1.68 -13.77
CA LEU A 11 -14.54 0.83 -12.61
C LEU A 11 -13.97 1.33 -11.28
N ILE A 12 -13.04 2.29 -11.30
CA ILE A 12 -12.35 2.78 -10.10
C ILE A 12 -12.46 4.29 -9.98
N ASP A 13 -12.53 4.80 -8.75
CA ASP A 13 -12.50 6.24 -8.47
C ASP A 13 -11.09 6.82 -8.59
N GLU A 14 -10.07 6.04 -8.18
CA GLU A 14 -8.69 6.49 -8.14
C GLU A 14 -7.70 5.31 -8.29
N ILE A 15 -6.55 5.59 -8.91
CA ILE A 15 -5.38 4.72 -8.88
C ILE A 15 -4.19 5.49 -8.31
N ALA A 16 -3.53 4.89 -7.33
CA ALA A 16 -2.34 5.46 -6.71
C ALA A 16 -1.19 4.45 -6.70
N MET A 17 0.01 4.97 -6.55
CA MET A 17 1.21 4.19 -6.34
C MET A 17 1.77 4.49 -4.95
N GLY A 18 2.51 3.52 -4.40
CA GLY A 18 3.22 3.71 -3.15
C GLY A 18 4.22 4.88 -3.21
N PRO A 19 4.72 5.35 -2.06
CA PRO A 19 5.69 6.43 -2.03
C PRO A 19 7.09 5.90 -2.36
N PHE A 20 7.88 6.66 -3.11
CA PHE A 20 9.24 6.29 -3.49
C PHE A 20 10.28 7.34 -3.03
N GLY A 21 11.53 6.92 -2.93
CA GLY A 21 12.66 7.81 -2.66
C GLY A 21 12.60 8.50 -1.30
N SER A 22 12.77 9.82 -1.28
CA SER A 22 12.86 10.60 -0.03
C SER A 22 11.59 10.63 0.81
N ASN A 23 10.45 10.23 0.24
CA ASN A 23 9.17 10.26 0.93
C ASN A 23 9.07 9.18 2.03
N ILE A 24 9.76 8.05 1.89
CA ILE A 24 9.78 6.98 2.88
C ILE A 24 11.18 6.34 2.97
N LYS A 25 11.95 6.73 3.99
CA LYS A 25 13.32 6.24 4.22
C LYS A 25 13.35 5.18 5.32
N VAL A 26 14.46 4.44 5.40
CA VAL A 26 14.70 3.48 6.50
C VAL A 26 14.56 4.12 7.88
N SER A 27 14.96 5.39 8.03
CA SER A 27 14.84 6.14 9.27
C SER A 27 13.39 6.49 9.66
N CYS A 28 12.42 6.29 8.76
CA CYS A 28 11.00 6.53 9.06
C CYS A 28 10.35 5.32 9.76
N PHE A 29 11.01 4.16 9.78
CA PHE A 29 10.41 2.97 10.36
C PHE A 29 10.56 2.93 11.87
N VAL A 30 9.49 2.48 12.52
CA VAL A 30 9.35 2.31 13.96
C VAL A 30 8.92 0.89 14.28
N ASP A 31 8.98 0.51 15.55
CA ASP A 31 8.68 -0.86 15.99
C ASP A 31 7.18 -1.20 15.94
N SER A 32 6.30 -0.20 15.96
CA SER A 32 4.84 -0.36 15.90
C SER A 32 4.15 0.87 15.32
N GLY A 33 3.04 0.68 14.59
CA GLY A 33 2.29 1.78 13.99
C GLY A 33 1.45 1.34 12.80
N VAL A 34 1.40 2.17 11.76
CA VAL A 34 0.73 1.84 10.49
C VAL A 34 1.66 0.90 9.69
N PRO A 35 1.21 -0.30 9.31
CA PRO A 35 2.05 -1.26 8.58
C PRO A 35 2.32 -0.76 7.16
N VAL A 36 3.56 -0.97 6.70
CA VAL A 36 3.97 -0.65 5.33
C VAL A 36 3.96 -1.91 4.50
N LEU A 37 3.07 -1.95 3.51
CA LEU A 37 3.04 -3.01 2.50
C LEU A 37 4.18 -2.79 1.50
N ASN A 38 5.04 -3.79 1.34
CA ASN A 38 6.08 -3.78 0.32
C ASN A 38 6.17 -5.15 -0.37
N GLY A 39 7.06 -5.28 -1.37
CA GLY A 39 7.18 -6.50 -2.17
C GLY A 39 7.38 -7.78 -1.35
N SER A 40 8.05 -7.71 -0.19
CA SER A 40 8.24 -8.88 0.67
C SER A 40 6.97 -9.35 1.37
N ASN A 41 5.91 -8.53 1.41
CA ASN A 41 4.61 -8.90 1.94
C ASN A 41 3.75 -9.64 0.91
N LEU A 42 4.15 -9.71 -0.36
CA LEU A 42 3.39 -10.42 -1.39
C LEU A 42 3.91 -11.86 -1.51
N GLU A 43 3.13 -12.83 -1.03
CA GLU A 43 3.42 -14.26 -1.12
C GLU A 43 2.42 -14.93 -2.08
N GLY A 44 2.87 -15.20 -3.30
CA GLY A 44 2.04 -15.80 -4.35
C GLY A 44 0.85 -14.90 -4.71
N PHE A 45 -0.35 -15.33 -4.33
CA PHE A 45 -1.61 -14.60 -4.55
C PHE A 45 -2.16 -13.96 -3.27
N SER A 46 -1.37 -13.92 -2.19
CA SER A 46 -1.81 -13.49 -0.87
C SER A 46 -0.88 -12.44 -0.26
N LEU A 47 -1.45 -11.62 0.62
CA LEU A 47 -0.68 -10.73 1.47
C LEU A 47 -0.23 -11.49 2.73
N SER A 48 1.06 -11.55 2.95
CA SER A 48 1.72 -12.12 4.12
C SER A 48 1.90 -11.07 5.21
N GLU A 49 1.26 -11.33 6.35
CA GLU A 49 1.33 -10.48 7.55
C GLU A 49 2.44 -10.93 8.53
N LYS A 50 3.34 -11.83 8.10
CA LYS A 50 4.37 -12.42 8.98
C LYS A 50 5.38 -11.41 9.49
N ALA A 51 5.68 -10.39 8.71
CA ALA A 51 6.63 -9.34 9.07
C ALA A 51 6.23 -8.02 8.41
N PHE A 52 5.91 -7.03 9.25
CA PHE A 52 5.71 -5.66 8.82
C PHE A 52 6.82 -4.76 9.33
N ARG A 53 7.11 -3.75 8.53
CA ARG A 53 7.73 -2.52 9.01
C ARG A 53 6.61 -1.54 9.29
N PHE A 54 6.80 -0.67 10.26
CA PHE A 54 5.76 0.29 10.63
C PHE A 54 6.27 1.71 10.47
N VAL A 55 5.37 2.64 10.18
CA VAL A 55 5.61 4.08 10.31
C VAL A 55 4.64 4.65 11.34
N THR A 56 4.93 5.84 11.86
CA THR A 56 3.96 6.53 12.72
C THR A 56 2.71 6.91 11.93
N LYS A 57 1.60 7.17 12.63
CA LYS A 57 0.36 7.61 11.97
C LYS A 57 0.57 8.92 11.21
N GLU A 58 1.26 9.88 11.82
CA GLU A 58 1.58 11.17 11.20
C GLU A 58 2.40 10.97 9.94
N LYS A 59 3.32 9.99 9.95
CA LYS A 59 4.11 9.69 8.77
C LYS A 59 3.26 9.03 7.68
N ALA A 60 2.37 8.10 8.01
CA ALA A 60 1.43 7.53 7.04
C ALA A 60 0.53 8.63 6.43
N ASP A 61 -0.08 9.46 7.26
CA ASP A 61 -0.95 10.56 6.82
C ASP A 61 -0.19 11.54 5.89
N SER A 62 1.11 11.76 6.12
CA SER A 62 1.95 12.58 5.23
C SER A 62 2.12 12.02 3.81
N LEU A 63 1.87 10.72 3.61
CA LEU A 63 2.02 10.03 2.33
C LEU A 63 0.73 10.07 1.47
N ASN A 64 -0.35 10.68 1.98
CA ASN A 64 -1.62 10.92 1.29
C ASN A 64 -2.13 9.69 0.53
N LYS A 65 -2.07 9.73 -0.81
CA LYS A 65 -2.63 8.74 -1.73
C LYS A 65 -1.98 7.35 -1.64
N ALA A 66 -0.90 7.22 -0.87
CA ALA A 66 -0.26 5.93 -0.62
C ALA A 66 -0.90 5.12 0.52
N ASN A 67 -1.82 5.70 1.30
CA ASN A 67 -2.52 4.98 2.36
C ASN A 67 -3.62 4.12 1.76
N ALA A 68 -3.42 2.80 1.78
CA ALA A 68 -4.42 1.82 1.43
C ALA A 68 -5.26 1.43 2.66
N HIS A 69 -6.55 1.22 2.45
CA HIS A 69 -7.51 0.80 3.46
C HIS A 69 -8.11 -0.56 3.10
N ARG A 70 -8.71 -1.22 4.09
CA ARG A 70 -9.38 -2.50 3.85
C ARG A 70 -10.59 -2.27 2.94
N GLY A 71 -10.58 -2.90 1.77
CA GLY A 71 -11.63 -2.77 0.76
C GLY A 71 -11.21 -2.01 -0.49
N ASP A 72 -10.04 -1.36 -0.45
CA ASP A 72 -9.35 -0.86 -1.64
C ASP A 72 -8.79 -1.99 -2.52
#